data_AF-A0A9P0KB68-F1
#
_entry.id   AF-A0A9P0KB68-F1
#
_cell.length_a   1.000
_cell.length_b   1.000
_cell.length_c   1.000
_cell.angle_alpha   90.00
_cell.angle_beta   90.00
_cell.angle_gamma   90.00
#
_symmetry.space_group_name_H-M   'P 1'
#
loop_
_entity.id
_entity.type
_entity.pdbx_description
1 polymer ?
#
loop_
_entity_poly.entity_id
_entity_poly.type
_entity_poly.pdbx_seq_one_letter_code
_entity_poly.pdbx_strand_id
1 'polypeptide(L)'
;MREADERLSREQNKTVDKGEILEYLAFSTYKEGNINLALDLTNKLLEMVPTHERAKGNKVYYEEEIQKGSYKKKGDDETDDIITNEGHDTPNPDRERYEALCRGELTLPDELVSKLKCRYVTNNNPYLLIAPFKVEQAHISPDLFIFHDVMSDAEIKTIKTLATPKFRRATVQNSVTGQLEIAQYRISKSAWLEEDEHEHVAAVNKRVEDMTGLAVATAEQLQVVNYGIGGHYEPHFDFSRKDEVNSFKSLGTGNRIATVLFYMSDVEQGGATVFPVIGTALWPKKGTAAFWYNLFPSGDGDRLTRHAACPVLAGSKWVSNKWIHERGQEFLRPCTLERPPDDLTI
;
A
#
# COMPACT_ATOMS: atom_id res chain seq x y z
N MET A 1 -11.60 -20.92 12.98
CA MET A 1 -11.78 -21.24 14.42
C MET A 1 -11.07 -22.53 14.83
N ARG A 2 -11.36 -23.70 14.19
CA ARG A 2 -10.78 -25.00 14.59
C ARG A 2 -9.25 -25.02 14.63
N GLU A 3 -8.58 -24.55 13.58
CA GLU A 3 -7.11 -24.60 13.48
C GLU A 3 -6.40 -23.76 14.57
N ALA A 4 -6.87 -22.54 14.83
CA ALA A 4 -6.27 -21.66 15.84
C ALA A 4 -6.47 -22.20 17.27
N ASP A 5 -7.67 -22.74 17.58
CA ASP A 5 -7.97 -23.33 18.89
C ASP A 5 -7.26 -24.70 19.07
N GLU A 6 -7.10 -25.47 17.98
CA GLU A 6 -6.31 -26.70 17.95
C GLU A 6 -4.81 -26.42 18.14
N ARG A 7 -4.28 -25.30 17.62
CA ARG A 7 -2.89 -24.88 17.86
C ARG A 7 -2.68 -24.40 19.29
N LEU A 8 -3.58 -23.56 19.82
CA LEU A 8 -3.51 -23.09 21.20
C LEU A 8 -3.58 -24.25 22.22
N SER A 9 -4.40 -25.26 21.95
CA SER A 9 -4.51 -26.45 22.82
C SER A 9 -3.28 -27.37 22.77
N ARG A 10 -2.45 -27.28 21.73
CA ARG A 10 -1.22 -28.06 21.56
C ARG A 10 0.05 -27.32 21.99
N GLU A 11 -0.01 -26.01 22.24
CA GLU A 11 1.15 -25.23 22.73
C GLU A 11 1.47 -25.58 24.20
N GLN A 12 2.72 -25.99 24.46
CA GLN A 12 3.22 -26.24 25.83
C GLN A 12 3.44 -24.94 26.62
N ASN A 13 3.83 -23.86 25.94
CA ASN A 13 3.96 -22.52 26.50
C ASN A 13 2.93 -21.61 25.84
N LYS A 14 1.85 -21.27 26.56
CA LYS A 14 0.78 -20.41 26.03
C LYS A 14 1.32 -18.99 25.82
N THR A 15 1.52 -18.61 24.57
CA THR A 15 2.05 -17.29 24.21
C THR A 15 0.97 -16.22 24.02
N VAL A 16 -0.29 -16.63 23.84
CA VAL A 16 -1.44 -15.75 23.55
C VAL A 16 -2.65 -16.25 24.33
N ASP A 17 -3.45 -15.33 24.87
CA ASP A 17 -4.67 -15.71 25.58
C ASP A 17 -5.83 -16.02 24.63
N LYS A 18 -6.71 -16.93 25.01
CA LYS A 18 -7.89 -17.29 24.21
C LYS A 18 -8.82 -16.08 23.98
N GLY A 19 -8.86 -15.14 24.92
CA GLY A 19 -9.59 -13.88 24.78
C GLY A 19 -9.06 -13.01 23.65
N GLU A 20 -7.73 -12.89 23.51
CA GLU A 20 -7.10 -12.14 22.42
C GLU A 20 -7.41 -12.77 21.07
N ILE A 21 -7.38 -14.10 20.96
CA ILE A 21 -7.74 -14.81 19.72
C ILE A 21 -9.19 -14.52 19.34
N LEU A 22 -10.11 -14.59 20.30
CA LEU A 22 -11.53 -14.30 20.07
C LEU A 22 -11.75 -12.84 19.67
N GLU A 23 -11.00 -11.89 20.24
CA GLU A 23 -11.07 -10.48 19.87
C GLU A 23 -10.66 -10.27 18.40
N TYR A 24 -9.50 -10.78 18.00
CA TYR A 24 -9.01 -10.67 16.63
C TYR A 24 -9.94 -11.37 15.64
N LEU A 25 -10.43 -12.56 16.00
CA LEU A 25 -11.32 -13.34 15.14
C LEU A 25 -12.70 -12.69 15.00
N ALA A 26 -13.29 -12.18 16.08
CA ALA A 26 -14.56 -11.47 16.01
C ALA A 26 -14.45 -10.24 15.10
N PHE A 27 -13.36 -9.50 15.21
CA PHE A 27 -13.11 -8.34 14.37
C PHE A 27 -12.85 -8.71 12.89
N SER A 28 -12.04 -9.73 12.61
CA SER A 28 -11.78 -10.17 11.24
C SER A 28 -13.05 -10.72 10.57
N THR A 29 -13.85 -11.49 11.29
CA THR A 29 -15.12 -12.04 10.81
C THR A 29 -16.12 -10.94 10.46
N TYR A 30 -16.15 -9.85 11.24
CA TYR A 30 -16.95 -8.66 10.92
C TYR A 30 -16.46 -7.98 9.63
N LYS A 31 -15.13 -7.90 9.45
CA LYS A 31 -14.51 -7.34 8.24
C LYS A 31 -14.78 -8.16 6.98
N GLU A 32 -14.96 -9.47 7.12
CA GLU A 32 -15.39 -10.37 6.05
C GLU A 32 -16.88 -10.24 5.70
N GLY A 33 -17.65 -9.43 6.44
CA GLY A 33 -19.08 -9.18 6.20
C GLY A 33 -20.00 -10.15 6.95
N ASN A 34 -19.46 -11.09 7.73
CA ASN A 34 -20.26 -12.04 8.51
C ASN A 34 -20.54 -11.50 9.92
N ILE A 35 -21.44 -10.51 10.00
CA ILE A 35 -21.75 -9.79 11.25
C ILE A 35 -22.35 -10.74 12.30
N ASN A 36 -23.14 -11.73 11.89
CA ASN A 36 -23.76 -12.70 12.80
C ASN A 36 -22.70 -13.57 13.50
N LEU A 37 -21.72 -14.08 12.76
CA LEU A 37 -20.62 -14.85 13.34
C LEU A 37 -19.69 -13.96 14.18
N ALA A 38 -19.45 -12.71 13.75
CA ALA A 38 -18.69 -11.74 14.54
C ALA A 38 -19.35 -11.44 15.90
N LEU A 39 -20.68 -11.32 15.92
CA LEU A 39 -21.45 -11.14 17.14
C LEU A 39 -21.39 -12.38 18.05
N ASP A 40 -21.52 -13.59 17.49
CA ASP A 40 -21.35 -14.84 18.24
C ASP A 40 -19.96 -14.94 18.90
N LEU A 41 -18.90 -14.64 18.14
CA LEU A 41 -17.53 -14.62 18.64
C LEU A 41 -17.33 -13.53 19.72
N THR A 42 -17.93 -12.36 19.55
CA THR A 42 -17.89 -11.27 20.54
C THR A 42 -18.63 -11.64 21.82
N ASN A 43 -19.75 -12.35 21.72
CA ASN A 43 -20.47 -12.86 22.89
C ASN A 43 -19.64 -13.92 23.64
N LYS A 44 -18.99 -14.85 22.93
CA LYS A 44 -18.05 -15.81 23.52
C LYS A 44 -16.88 -15.13 24.23
N LEU A 45 -16.35 -14.04 23.67
CA LEU A 45 -15.33 -13.23 24.33
C LEU A 45 -15.87 -12.59 25.62
N LEU A 46 -17.09 -12.04 25.59
CA LEU A 46 -17.71 -11.39 26.76
C LEU A 46 -18.13 -12.38 27.86
N GLU A 47 -18.40 -13.64 27.52
CA GLU A 47 -18.60 -14.72 28.50
C GLU A 47 -17.31 -15.02 29.26
N MET A 48 -16.16 -15.00 28.57
CA MET A 48 -14.85 -15.22 29.19
C MET A 48 -14.32 -13.99 29.92
N VAL A 49 -14.47 -12.81 29.34
CA VAL A 49 -13.95 -11.54 29.85
C VAL A 49 -15.06 -10.49 29.86
N PRO A 50 -15.97 -10.51 30.87
CA PRO A 50 -17.11 -9.61 30.93
C PRO A 50 -16.76 -8.13 31.08
N THR A 51 -15.51 -7.80 31.42
CA THR A 51 -15.01 -6.42 31.56
C THR A 51 -14.35 -5.88 30.29
N HIS A 52 -14.28 -6.66 29.20
CA HIS A 52 -13.58 -6.27 27.99
C HIS A 52 -14.28 -5.09 27.27
N GLU A 53 -13.72 -3.88 27.39
CA GLU A 53 -14.34 -2.63 26.90
C GLU A 53 -14.62 -2.67 25.39
N ARG A 54 -13.66 -3.13 24.59
CA ARG A 54 -13.81 -3.19 23.13
C ARG A 54 -14.89 -4.18 22.68
N ALA A 55 -15.01 -5.33 23.34
CA ALA A 55 -16.02 -6.33 23.02
C ALA A 55 -17.43 -5.83 23.34
N LYS A 56 -17.60 -5.06 24.43
CA LYS A 56 -18.88 -4.39 24.75
C LYS A 56 -19.27 -3.39 23.68
N GLY A 57 -18.33 -2.56 23.24
CA GLY A 57 -18.58 -1.59 22.16
C GLY A 57 -18.92 -2.27 20.84
N ASN A 58 -18.13 -3.29 20.44
CA ASN A 58 -18.36 -4.05 19.22
C ASN A 58 -19.71 -4.78 19.23
N LYS A 59 -20.13 -5.34 20.37
CA LYS A 59 -21.42 -6.03 20.50
C LYS A 59 -22.58 -5.10 20.15
N VAL A 60 -22.64 -3.93 20.79
CA VAL A 60 -23.69 -2.93 20.53
C VAL A 60 -23.66 -2.52 19.06
N TYR A 61 -22.48 -2.29 18.51
CA TYR A 61 -22.31 -1.91 17.12
C TYR A 61 -22.78 -3.00 16.14
N TYR A 62 -22.44 -4.28 16.38
CA TYR A 62 -22.87 -5.39 15.53
C TYR A 62 -24.37 -5.64 15.62
N GLU A 63 -24.96 -5.53 16.82
CA GLU A 63 -26.41 -5.65 17.03
C GLU A 63 -27.18 -4.53 16.30
N GLU A 64 -26.67 -3.29 16.37
CA GLU A 64 -27.23 -2.16 15.61
C GLU A 64 -27.13 -2.36 14.10
N GLU A 65 -26.00 -2.86 13.59
CA GLU A 65 -25.80 -3.11 12.16
C GLU A 65 -26.72 -4.23 11.64
N ILE A 66 -26.94 -5.28 12.44
CA ILE A 66 -27.90 -6.34 12.12
C ILE A 66 -29.33 -5.77 12.08
N GLN A 67 -29.69 -4.89 13.00
CA GLN A 67 -31.01 -4.25 13.03
C GLN A 67 -31.23 -3.24 11.89
N LYS A 68 -30.17 -2.54 11.46
CA LYS A 68 -30.23 -1.54 10.37
C LYS A 68 -30.25 -2.17 8.98
N GLY A 69 -30.09 -3.49 8.86
CA GLY A 69 -30.19 -4.24 7.59
C GLY A 69 -29.22 -3.79 6.49
N SER A 70 -28.23 -2.96 6.82
CA SER A 70 -27.35 -2.30 5.85
C SER A 70 -25.91 -2.42 6.30
N TYR A 71 -25.19 -3.41 5.76
CA TYR A 71 -23.74 -3.41 5.82
C TYR A 71 -23.23 -2.29 4.91
N LYS A 72 -22.98 -1.11 5.47
CA LYS A 72 -22.27 -0.05 4.73
C LYS A 72 -20.79 -0.42 4.63
N LYS A 73 -20.44 -1.10 3.54
CA LYS A 73 -19.05 -1.16 3.10
C LYS A 73 -18.67 0.24 2.61
N LYS A 74 -18.18 1.09 3.53
CA LYS A 74 -17.59 2.39 3.17
C LYS A 74 -16.24 2.13 2.48
N GLY A 75 -16.29 1.91 1.17
CA GLY A 75 -15.20 2.27 0.27
C GLY A 75 -15.35 3.74 -0.11
N ASP A 76 -14.25 4.44 -0.32
CA ASP A 76 -14.21 5.86 -0.70
C ASP A 76 -14.65 6.11 -2.17
N ASP A 77 -15.55 5.29 -2.72
CA ASP A 77 -16.11 5.43 -4.05
C ASP A 77 -17.58 5.84 -3.93
N GLU A 78 -17.87 7.15 -4.02
CA GLU A 78 -19.22 7.70 -4.16
C GLU A 78 -19.79 7.49 -5.59
N THR A 79 -19.76 6.27 -6.11
CA THR A 79 -20.57 5.88 -7.27
C THR A 79 -20.97 4.41 -7.19
N ASP A 80 -22.05 4.15 -6.45
CA ASP A 80 -23.28 3.55 -7.01
C ASP A 80 -24.27 3.26 -5.87
N ASP A 81 -25.51 3.69 -6.07
CA ASP A 81 -26.66 3.27 -5.27
C ASP A 81 -26.86 1.76 -5.41
N ILE A 82 -26.23 0.97 -4.53
CA ILE A 82 -26.57 -0.46 -4.41
C ILE A 82 -27.64 -0.60 -3.33
N ILE A 83 -28.90 -0.55 -3.78
CA ILE A 83 -29.99 -1.22 -3.07
C ILE A 83 -29.67 -2.72 -3.14
N THR A 84 -28.98 -3.27 -2.14
CA THR A 84 -28.85 -4.73 -2.02
C THR A 84 -30.14 -5.28 -1.45
N ASN A 85 -31.11 -5.51 -2.32
CA ASN A 85 -32.00 -6.64 -2.12
C ASN A 85 -31.16 -7.92 -2.27
N GLU A 86 -31.49 -8.91 -1.45
CA GLU A 86 -30.86 -10.22 -1.34
C GLU A 86 -30.45 -10.82 -2.71
N GLY A 87 -29.22 -11.33 -2.79
CA GLY A 87 -28.83 -12.33 -3.78
C GLY A 87 -28.46 -11.83 -5.19
N HIS A 88 -27.22 -11.37 -5.35
CA HIS A 88 -26.35 -11.73 -6.48
C HIS A 88 -24.93 -11.24 -6.18
N ASP A 89 -24.01 -12.18 -5.97
CA ASP A 89 -22.56 -11.93 -5.91
C ASP A 89 -22.13 -11.55 -7.34
N THR A 90 -22.23 -10.26 -7.69
CA THR A 90 -21.69 -9.78 -8.96
C THR A 90 -20.16 -9.76 -8.84
N PRO A 91 -19.44 -10.51 -9.70
CA PRO A 91 -17.98 -10.47 -9.74
C PRO A 91 -17.51 -9.02 -9.84
N ASN A 92 -16.73 -8.54 -8.85
CA ASN A 92 -15.97 -7.31 -9.02
C ASN A 92 -14.64 -7.69 -9.72
N PRO A 93 -14.49 -7.40 -11.03
CA PRO A 93 -13.35 -7.89 -11.79
C PRO A 93 -12.00 -7.37 -11.25
N ASP A 94 -12.00 -6.17 -10.65
CA ASP A 94 -10.80 -5.56 -10.07
C ASP A 94 -10.35 -6.30 -8.82
N ARG A 95 -11.29 -6.73 -7.98
CA ARG A 95 -11.00 -7.50 -6.78
C ARG A 95 -10.49 -8.90 -7.13
N GLU A 96 -11.11 -9.56 -8.10
CA GLU A 96 -10.68 -10.89 -8.55
C GLU A 96 -9.26 -10.86 -9.12
N ARG A 97 -8.95 -9.87 -9.96
CA ARG A 97 -7.60 -9.69 -10.51
C ARG A 97 -6.56 -9.41 -9.42
N TYR A 98 -6.89 -8.54 -8.46
CA TYR A 98 -6.04 -8.28 -7.30
C TYR A 98 -5.74 -9.57 -6.53
N GLU A 99 -6.76 -10.35 -6.18
CA GLU A 99 -6.59 -11.58 -5.41
C GLU A 99 -5.81 -12.65 -6.22
N ALA A 100 -6.06 -12.77 -7.53
CA ALA A 100 -5.33 -13.67 -8.42
C ALA A 100 -3.84 -13.32 -8.53
N LEU A 101 -3.49 -12.02 -8.61
CA LEU A 101 -2.10 -11.58 -8.57
C LEU A 101 -1.43 -11.91 -7.25
N CYS A 102 -2.12 -11.71 -6.13
CA CYS A 102 -1.58 -12.04 -4.82
C CYS A 102 -1.34 -13.55 -4.63
N ARG A 103 -2.09 -14.40 -5.35
CA ARG A 103 -1.87 -15.85 -5.40
C ARG A 103 -0.84 -16.28 -6.45
N GLY A 104 -0.36 -15.37 -7.29
CA GLY A 104 0.57 -15.68 -8.38
C GLY A 104 -0.07 -16.42 -9.56
N GLU A 105 -1.39 -16.30 -9.74
CA GLU A 105 -2.14 -17.00 -10.79
C GLU A 105 -2.07 -16.28 -12.15
N LEU A 106 -1.81 -14.97 -12.13
CA LEU A 106 -1.64 -14.16 -13.34
C LEU A 106 -0.16 -13.99 -13.66
N THR A 107 0.18 -14.23 -14.93
CA THR A 107 1.52 -14.02 -15.48
C THR A 107 1.45 -13.08 -16.66
N LEU A 108 2.53 -12.32 -16.88
CA LEU A 108 2.61 -11.44 -18.03
C LEU A 108 2.71 -12.26 -19.33
N PRO A 109 2.09 -11.81 -20.43
CA PRO A 109 2.22 -12.49 -21.73
C PRO A 109 3.69 -12.59 -22.17
N ASP A 110 4.08 -13.74 -22.73
CA ASP A 110 5.46 -13.99 -23.20
C ASP A 110 5.96 -12.93 -24.18
N GLU A 111 5.05 -12.40 -25.03
CA GLU A 111 5.38 -11.32 -25.96
C GLU A 111 5.82 -10.06 -25.22
N LEU A 112 5.16 -9.70 -24.12
CA LEU A 112 5.53 -8.56 -23.29
C LEU A 112 6.85 -8.84 -22.56
N VAL A 113 6.97 -10.02 -21.94
CA VAL A 113 8.17 -10.43 -21.20
C VAL A 113 9.41 -10.38 -22.10
N SER A 114 9.30 -10.81 -23.36
CA SER A 114 10.40 -10.79 -24.33
C SER A 114 10.91 -9.39 -24.68
N LYS A 115 10.10 -8.35 -24.44
CA LYS A 115 10.43 -6.95 -24.73
C LYS A 115 11.01 -6.21 -23.50
N LEU A 116 10.87 -6.78 -22.31
CA LEU A 116 11.42 -6.20 -21.06
C LEU A 116 12.95 -6.20 -21.10
N LYS A 117 13.56 -5.17 -20.50
CA LYS A 117 15.01 -4.95 -20.57
C LYS A 117 15.58 -4.67 -19.20
N CYS A 118 16.78 -5.21 -18.97
CA CYS A 118 17.67 -4.78 -17.89
C CYS A 118 18.76 -3.88 -18.47
N ARG A 119 19.07 -2.79 -17.77
CA ARG A 119 20.07 -1.81 -18.20
C ARG A 119 20.74 -1.13 -17.03
N TYR A 120 21.92 -0.59 -17.31
CA TYR A 120 22.60 0.35 -16.42
C TYR A 120 22.12 1.77 -16.72
N VAL A 121 21.81 2.55 -15.69
CA VAL A 121 21.31 3.92 -15.81
C VAL A 121 22.20 4.89 -15.05
N THR A 122 22.55 5.99 -15.72
CA THR A 122 23.40 7.05 -15.17
C THR A 122 22.71 8.40 -15.07
N ASN A 123 21.52 8.58 -15.68
CA ASN A 123 20.75 9.83 -15.69
C ASN A 123 21.58 11.11 -15.92
N ASN A 124 22.62 11.03 -16.75
CA ASN A 124 23.56 12.12 -17.02
C ASN A 124 24.27 12.69 -15.78
N ASN A 125 24.28 11.96 -14.66
CA ASN A 125 25.09 12.29 -13.49
C ASN A 125 26.54 11.80 -13.71
N PRO A 126 27.55 12.68 -13.71
CA PRO A 126 28.94 12.29 -13.93
C PRO A 126 29.45 11.23 -12.94
N TYR A 127 28.96 11.24 -11.69
CA TYR A 127 29.33 10.27 -10.67
C TYR A 127 28.82 8.86 -11.02
N LEU A 128 27.66 8.75 -11.67
CA LEU A 128 27.07 7.46 -12.02
C LEU A 128 27.74 6.80 -13.23
N LEU A 129 28.67 7.47 -13.92
CA LEU A 129 29.48 6.84 -14.97
C LEU A 129 30.36 5.70 -14.43
N ILE A 130 30.79 5.79 -13.17
CA ILE A 130 31.60 4.76 -12.49
C ILE A 130 30.76 3.84 -11.58
N ALA A 131 29.55 4.26 -11.23
CA ALA A 131 28.65 3.51 -10.36
C ALA A 131 27.19 3.60 -10.87
N PRO A 132 26.87 3.04 -12.04
CA PRO A 132 25.54 3.13 -12.60
C PRO A 132 24.53 2.30 -11.82
N PHE A 133 23.27 2.72 -11.80
CA PHE A 133 22.20 1.94 -11.22
C PHE A 133 21.83 0.75 -12.09
N LYS A 134 21.58 -0.40 -11.47
CA LYS A 134 21.03 -1.60 -12.11
C LYS A 134 19.52 -1.46 -12.16
N VAL A 135 18.96 -1.37 -13.36
CA VAL A 135 17.53 -1.17 -13.56
C VAL A 135 16.97 -2.34 -14.36
N GLU A 136 15.88 -2.90 -13.86
CA GLU A 136 15.05 -3.92 -14.52
C GLU A 136 13.69 -3.31 -14.85
N GLN A 137 13.24 -3.43 -16.09
CA GLN A 137 11.90 -3.01 -16.48
C GLN A 137 10.91 -4.13 -16.16
N ALA A 138 9.97 -3.87 -15.25
CA ALA A 138 8.92 -4.81 -14.88
C ALA A 138 7.66 -4.66 -15.75
N HIS A 139 7.45 -3.48 -16.36
CA HIS A 139 6.37 -3.24 -17.31
C HIS A 139 6.72 -2.10 -18.28
N ILE A 140 6.15 -2.14 -19.50
CA ILE A 140 6.42 -1.16 -20.57
C ILE A 140 5.43 0.00 -20.57
N SER A 141 4.13 -0.27 -20.37
CA SER A 141 3.07 0.75 -20.38
C SER A 141 2.06 0.49 -19.26
N PRO A 142 2.17 1.14 -18.10
CA PRO A 142 3.09 2.22 -17.79
C PRO A 142 4.52 1.70 -17.60
N ASP A 143 5.46 2.63 -17.64
CA ASP A 143 6.83 2.37 -17.24
C ASP A 143 6.89 2.01 -15.76
N LEU A 144 7.30 0.77 -15.48
CA LEU A 144 7.51 0.25 -14.14
C LEU A 144 8.91 -0.32 -14.06
N PHE A 145 9.71 0.18 -13.12
CA PHE A 145 11.11 -0.19 -12.97
C PHE A 145 11.41 -0.74 -11.58
N ILE A 146 12.32 -1.69 -11.51
CA ILE A 146 12.95 -2.15 -10.28
C ILE A 146 14.42 -1.74 -10.32
N PHE A 147 14.84 -0.95 -9.34
CA PHE A 147 16.22 -0.63 -9.10
C PHE A 147 16.81 -1.61 -8.09
N HIS A 148 17.94 -2.21 -8.43
CA HIS A 148 18.62 -3.18 -7.56
C HIS A 148 19.78 -2.53 -6.81
N ASP A 149 20.05 -3.03 -5.60
CA ASP A 149 21.16 -2.63 -4.74
C ASP A 149 21.18 -1.12 -4.41
N VAL A 150 20.01 -0.50 -4.25
CA VAL A 150 19.86 0.94 -4.02
C VAL A 150 19.78 1.33 -2.55
N MET A 151 19.72 0.37 -1.64
CA MET A 151 19.72 0.66 -0.21
C MET A 151 20.50 -0.41 0.53
N SER A 152 21.49 0.05 1.29
CA SER A 152 22.38 -0.81 2.07
C SER A 152 21.74 -1.29 3.37
N ASP A 153 22.28 -2.37 3.92
CA ASP A 153 21.84 -2.91 5.20
C ASP A 153 22.01 -1.92 6.37
N ALA A 154 23.04 -1.06 6.31
CA ALA A 154 23.27 -0.02 7.30
C ALA A 154 22.18 1.06 7.25
N GLU A 155 21.84 1.55 6.05
CA GLU A 155 20.76 2.51 5.84
C GLU A 155 19.41 1.93 6.29
N ILE A 156 19.11 0.70 5.87
CA ILE A 156 17.89 -0.03 6.28
C ILE A 156 17.78 -0.08 7.80
N LYS A 157 18.85 -0.49 8.48
CA LYS A 157 18.87 -0.65 9.93
C LYS A 157 18.58 0.70 10.61
N THR A 158 19.29 1.75 10.21
CA THR A 158 19.12 3.09 10.78
C THR A 158 17.71 3.63 10.54
N ILE A 159 17.19 3.54 9.32
CA ILE A 159 15.83 4.00 8.98
C ILE A 159 14.79 3.25 9.81
N LYS A 160 14.92 1.92 9.97
CA LYS A 160 14.03 1.15 10.86
C LYS A 160 14.15 1.60 12.32
N THR A 161 15.35 1.85 12.82
CA THR A 161 15.58 2.31 14.19
C THR A 161 14.95 3.68 14.45
N LEU A 162 15.07 4.62 13.51
CA LEU A 162 14.46 5.96 13.61
C LEU A 162 12.93 5.89 13.52
N ALA A 163 12.40 5.04 12.65
CA ALA A 163 10.95 4.89 12.45
C ALA A 163 10.24 4.17 13.60
N THR A 164 10.88 3.17 14.23
CA THR A 164 10.26 2.33 15.27
C THR A 164 9.59 3.09 16.40
N PRO A 165 10.24 4.07 17.06
CA PRO A 165 9.60 4.84 18.13
C PRO A 165 8.49 5.78 17.64
N LYS A 166 8.47 6.13 16.34
CA LYS A 166 7.48 7.02 15.74
C LYS A 166 6.25 6.29 15.20
N PHE A 167 6.27 4.96 15.17
CA PHE A 167 5.19 4.20 14.57
C PHE A 167 3.85 4.46 15.25
N ARG A 168 2.94 4.96 14.44
CA ARG A 168 1.52 5.03 14.77
C ARG A 168 0.77 4.13 13.80
N ARG A 169 -0.41 3.67 14.20
CA ARG A 169 -1.30 2.96 13.28
C ARG A 169 -1.60 3.89 12.10
N ALA A 170 -1.48 3.38 10.86
CA ALA A 170 -1.64 4.21 9.68
C ALA A 170 -3.05 4.86 9.66
N THR A 171 -3.09 6.17 9.46
CA THR A 171 -4.30 6.96 9.25
C THR A 171 -4.40 7.36 7.79
N VAL A 172 -5.60 7.38 7.22
CA VAL A 172 -5.87 7.88 5.87
C VAL A 172 -6.59 9.22 5.96
N GLN A 173 -6.35 10.10 4.99
CA GLN A 173 -7.13 11.33 4.88
C GLN A 173 -8.48 10.97 4.28
N ASN A 174 -9.54 11.16 5.05
CA ASN A 174 -10.91 10.95 4.58
C ASN A 174 -11.22 11.96 3.47
N SER A 175 -11.61 11.49 2.29
CA SER A 175 -11.85 12.33 1.10
C SER A 175 -13.03 13.28 1.26
N VAL A 176 -13.99 12.96 2.14
CA VAL A 176 -15.20 13.77 2.41
C VAL A 176 -14.96 14.79 3.51
N THR A 177 -14.30 14.38 4.60
CA THR A 177 -14.13 15.24 5.80
C THR A 177 -12.77 15.94 5.85
N GLY A 178 -11.80 15.50 5.05
CA GLY A 178 -10.41 15.97 5.09
C GLY A 178 -9.64 15.58 6.35
N GLN A 179 -10.26 14.84 7.28
CA GLN A 179 -9.68 14.45 8.57
C GLN A 179 -8.93 13.12 8.48
N LEU A 180 -7.93 12.94 9.35
CA LEU A 180 -7.17 11.70 9.45
C LEU A 180 -7.98 10.66 10.23
N GLU A 181 -8.44 9.59 9.56
CA GLU A 181 -9.19 8.48 10.15
C GLU A 181 -8.38 7.19 10.16
N ILE A 182 -8.66 6.29 11.11
CA ILE A 182 -8.04 4.96 11.17
C ILE A 182 -8.66 4.08 10.08
N ALA A 183 -7.92 3.83 8.99
CA ALA A 183 -8.39 2.97 7.91
C ALA A 183 -8.51 1.51 8.37
N GLN A 184 -9.67 0.89 8.10
CA GLN A 184 -9.87 -0.54 8.32
C GLN A 184 -9.30 -1.39 7.17
N TYR A 185 -9.04 -0.79 6.01
CA TYR A 185 -8.49 -1.42 4.79
C TYR A 185 -6.95 -1.33 4.66
N ARG A 186 -6.27 -0.65 5.59
CA ARG A 186 -4.81 -0.54 5.66
C ARG A 186 -4.31 -1.00 7.02
N ILE A 187 -3.88 -2.27 7.10
CA ILE A 187 -3.35 -2.86 8.33
C ILE A 187 -1.82 -2.69 8.34
N SER A 188 -1.36 -1.50 8.69
CA SER A 188 0.08 -1.18 8.79
C SER A 188 0.38 -0.16 9.88
N LYS A 189 1.64 -0.12 10.30
CA LYS A 189 2.19 0.99 11.10
C LYS A 189 3.00 1.89 10.18
N SER A 190 2.84 3.20 10.31
CA SER A 190 3.58 4.18 9.51
C SER A 190 4.29 5.20 10.40
N ALA A 191 5.45 5.66 9.92
CA ALA A 191 6.22 6.75 10.48
C ALA A 191 6.72 7.62 9.31
N TRP A 192 7.04 8.86 9.60
CA TRP A 192 7.61 9.79 8.63
C TRP A 192 8.96 10.29 9.16
N LEU A 193 9.95 10.34 8.27
CA LEU A 193 11.30 10.78 8.56
C LEU A 193 11.65 11.98 7.67
N GLU A 194 12.06 13.06 8.30
CA GLU A 194 12.60 14.25 7.63
C GLU A 194 14.05 13.99 7.19
N GLU A 195 14.49 14.75 6.17
CA GLU A 195 15.82 14.62 5.60
C GLU A 195 16.94 14.90 6.61
N ASP A 196 16.73 15.90 7.46
CA ASP A 196 17.70 16.40 8.43
C ASP A 196 17.81 15.53 9.69
N GLU A 197 17.00 14.48 9.81
CA GLU A 197 17.06 13.58 10.97
C GLU A 197 18.31 12.70 11.01
N HIS A 198 18.84 12.31 9.85
CA HIS A 198 20.02 11.46 9.76
C HIS A 198 20.65 11.49 8.37
N GLU A 199 21.99 11.41 8.30
CA GLU A 199 22.74 11.39 7.04
C GLU A 199 22.31 10.26 6.08
N HIS A 200 21.85 9.12 6.60
CA HIS A 200 21.31 8.01 5.81
C HIS A 200 19.96 8.34 5.15
N VAL A 201 19.11 9.14 5.82
CA VAL A 201 17.84 9.59 5.23
C VAL A 201 18.14 10.59 4.11
N ALA A 202 19.06 11.53 4.35
CA ALA A 202 19.54 12.46 3.32
C ALA A 202 20.21 11.74 2.14
N ALA A 203 21.03 10.71 2.40
CA ALA A 203 21.65 9.91 1.34
C ALA A 203 20.61 9.17 0.49
N VAL A 204 19.56 8.61 1.10
CA VAL A 204 18.45 7.99 0.37
C VAL A 204 17.68 9.03 -0.46
N ASN A 205 17.38 10.22 0.09
CA ASN A 205 16.72 11.29 -0.68
C ASN A 205 17.56 11.72 -1.89
N LYS A 206 18.87 11.94 -1.71
CA LYS A 206 19.75 12.28 -2.83
C LYS A 206 19.82 11.16 -3.86
N ARG A 207 19.83 9.91 -3.41
CA ARG A 207 19.80 8.75 -4.30
C ARG A 207 18.53 8.66 -5.12
N VAL A 208 17.37 9.07 -4.58
CA VAL A 208 16.12 9.15 -5.34
C VAL A 208 16.26 10.12 -6.51
N GLU A 209 16.88 11.27 -6.31
CA GLU A 209 17.16 12.23 -7.39
C GLU A 209 18.08 11.61 -8.45
N ASP A 210 19.18 10.99 -8.01
CA ASP A 210 20.16 10.38 -8.90
C ASP A 210 19.59 9.20 -9.71
N MET A 211 18.72 8.37 -9.10
CA MET A 211 18.16 7.17 -9.73
C MET A 211 16.97 7.48 -10.66
N THR A 212 16.18 8.51 -10.36
CA THR A 212 14.97 8.85 -11.14
C THR A 212 15.20 9.98 -12.14
N GLY A 213 16.24 10.81 -11.92
CA GLY A 213 16.45 12.06 -12.67
C GLY A 213 15.44 13.17 -12.32
N LEU A 214 14.62 12.98 -11.27
CA LEU A 214 13.62 13.94 -10.82
C LEU A 214 14.11 14.70 -9.58
N ALA A 215 13.79 15.99 -9.49
CA ALA A 215 14.13 16.77 -8.30
C ALA A 215 13.31 16.30 -7.09
N VAL A 216 13.93 16.28 -5.90
CA VAL A 216 13.28 15.85 -4.65
C VAL A 216 13.00 16.99 -3.68
N ALA A 217 13.30 18.24 -4.07
CA ALA A 217 13.14 19.42 -3.21
C ALA A 217 11.69 19.66 -2.75
N THR A 218 10.72 19.27 -3.57
CA THR A 218 9.27 19.34 -3.28
C THR A 218 8.67 17.99 -2.91
N ALA A 219 9.48 16.94 -2.83
CA ALA A 219 9.04 15.60 -2.50
C ALA A 219 8.66 15.49 -1.02
N GLU A 220 7.74 14.58 -0.70
CA GLU A 220 7.32 14.35 0.68
C GLU A 220 8.44 13.75 1.53
N GLN A 221 8.27 13.79 2.85
CA GLN A 221 9.08 13.05 3.81
C GLN A 221 9.16 11.56 3.46
N LEU A 222 10.24 10.91 3.91
CA LEU A 222 10.39 9.48 3.72
C LEU A 222 9.40 8.75 4.62
N GLN A 223 8.34 8.18 4.03
CA GLN A 223 7.36 7.40 4.77
C GLN A 223 7.92 5.99 4.98
N VAL A 224 7.97 5.53 6.22
CA VAL A 224 8.34 4.15 6.57
C VAL A 224 7.09 3.39 6.98
N VAL A 225 6.89 2.20 6.40
CA VAL A 225 5.71 1.37 6.66
C VAL A 225 6.11 -0.04 7.03
N ASN A 226 5.47 -0.58 8.07
CA ASN A 226 5.58 -1.97 8.47
C ASN A 226 4.22 -2.69 8.37
N TYR A 227 4.20 -3.79 7.61
CA TYR A 227 3.11 -4.74 7.55
C TYR A 227 3.53 -6.02 8.30
N GLY A 228 2.78 -6.36 9.34
CA GLY A 228 2.85 -7.68 9.99
C GLY A 228 2.05 -8.72 9.21
N ILE A 229 1.88 -9.91 9.80
CA ILE A 229 1.03 -10.98 9.23
C ILE A 229 -0.39 -10.44 8.98
N GLY A 230 -0.93 -10.71 7.80
CA GLY A 230 -2.23 -10.22 7.32
C GLY A 230 -2.24 -8.73 6.94
N GLY A 231 -1.14 -8.01 7.17
CA GLY A 231 -0.99 -6.62 6.78
C GLY A 231 -1.04 -6.46 5.26
N HIS A 232 -1.88 -5.56 4.78
CA HIS A 232 -2.13 -5.28 3.36
C HIS A 232 -2.54 -3.83 3.15
N TYR A 233 -2.64 -3.44 1.88
CA TYR A 233 -3.23 -2.18 1.44
C TYR A 233 -4.05 -2.45 0.18
N GLU A 234 -5.36 -2.20 0.23
CA GLU A 234 -6.27 -2.32 -0.91
C GLU A 234 -5.84 -1.48 -2.14
N PRO A 235 -6.33 -1.82 -3.35
CA PRO A 235 -6.02 -1.10 -4.58
C PRO A 235 -6.35 0.39 -4.55
N HIS A 236 -5.34 1.23 -4.74
CA HIS A 236 -5.42 2.70 -4.69
C HIS A 236 -4.53 3.37 -5.76
N PHE A 237 -4.65 4.68 -5.84
CA PHE A 237 -3.73 5.56 -6.56
C PHE A 237 -2.92 6.38 -5.56
N ASP A 238 -1.69 6.72 -5.94
CA ASP A 238 -0.86 7.62 -5.14
C ASP A 238 -1.12 9.09 -5.45
N PHE A 239 -1.63 9.41 -6.64
CA PHE A 239 -2.00 10.77 -7.05
C PHE A 239 -3.44 11.08 -6.63
N SER A 240 -3.75 12.38 -6.53
CA SER A 240 -5.12 12.83 -6.32
C SER A 240 -5.89 12.97 -7.62
N ARG A 241 -7.15 12.55 -7.59
CA ARG A 241 -8.07 12.56 -8.73
C ARG A 241 -8.66 13.96 -8.94
N LYS A 242 -9.16 14.25 -10.15
CA LYS A 242 -9.70 15.58 -10.52
C LYS A 242 -10.94 15.99 -9.71
N ASP A 243 -11.69 15.01 -9.24
CA ASP A 243 -12.88 15.14 -8.40
C ASP A 243 -12.55 15.39 -6.91
N GLU A 244 -11.31 15.15 -6.48
CA GLU A 244 -10.90 15.40 -5.10
C GLU A 244 -10.69 16.90 -4.84
N VAL A 245 -11.62 17.50 -4.11
CA VAL A 245 -11.58 18.93 -3.79
C VAL A 245 -10.52 19.19 -2.70
N ASN A 246 -9.50 19.98 -3.06
CA ASN A 246 -8.43 20.52 -2.20
C ASN A 246 -7.18 19.66 -1.99
N SER A 247 -7.04 18.52 -2.65
CA SER A 247 -5.81 17.74 -2.58
C SER A 247 -4.60 18.57 -3.03
N PHE A 248 -3.56 18.64 -2.19
CA PHE A 248 -2.32 19.39 -2.41
C PHE A 248 -2.41 20.93 -2.55
N LYS A 249 -3.61 21.54 -2.53
CA LYS A 249 -3.76 23.01 -2.62
C LYS A 249 -3.08 23.74 -1.47
N SER A 250 -3.10 23.17 -0.27
CA SER A 250 -2.45 23.74 0.92
C SER A 250 -0.93 23.59 0.92
N LEU A 251 -0.40 22.52 0.33
CA LEU A 251 1.04 22.30 0.21
C LEU A 251 1.67 23.17 -0.87
N GLY A 252 0.91 23.50 -1.93
CA GLY A 252 1.43 24.30 -3.03
C GLY A 252 2.60 23.62 -3.74
N THR A 253 2.68 22.29 -3.69
CA THR A 253 3.71 21.48 -4.37
C THR A 253 3.14 20.76 -5.59
N GLY A 254 1.82 20.80 -5.78
CA GLY A 254 1.14 20.10 -6.87
C GLY A 254 0.94 18.62 -6.60
N ASN A 255 0.43 17.87 -7.58
CA ASN A 255 0.11 16.45 -7.45
C ASN A 255 1.38 15.57 -7.44
N ARG A 256 1.26 14.32 -6.98
CA ARG A 256 2.35 13.34 -6.92
C ARG A 256 2.61 12.77 -8.30
N ILE A 257 3.72 13.17 -8.93
CA ILE A 257 4.08 12.78 -10.30
C ILE A 257 4.65 11.37 -10.40
N ALA A 258 5.29 10.89 -9.33
CA ALA A 258 5.95 9.58 -9.30
C ALA A 258 6.11 9.05 -7.88
N THR A 259 6.27 7.73 -7.77
CA THR A 259 6.49 7.02 -6.51
C THR A 259 7.76 6.19 -6.59
N VAL A 260 8.58 6.28 -5.54
CA VAL A 260 9.65 5.32 -5.27
C VAL A 260 9.30 4.52 -4.01
N LEU A 261 9.18 3.20 -4.15
CA LEU A 261 8.88 2.26 -3.07
C LEU A 261 10.10 1.37 -2.81
N PHE A 262 10.82 1.64 -1.73
CA PHE A 262 11.94 0.84 -1.26
C PHE A 262 11.47 -0.41 -0.50
N TYR A 263 12.05 -1.57 -0.82
CA TYR A 263 11.86 -2.81 -0.08
C TYR A 263 12.98 -2.97 0.95
N MET A 264 12.63 -2.92 2.24
CA MET A 264 13.59 -2.93 3.36
C MET A 264 13.63 -4.26 4.11
N SER A 265 12.91 -5.27 3.62
CA SER A 265 12.99 -6.65 4.09
C SER A 265 12.62 -7.60 2.97
N ASP A 266 13.22 -8.79 3.01
CA ASP A 266 12.67 -9.94 2.31
C ASP A 266 11.42 -10.40 3.05
N VAL A 267 10.44 -10.91 2.31
CA VAL A 267 9.18 -11.42 2.86
C VAL A 267 9.11 -12.89 2.47
N GLU A 268 8.89 -13.76 3.45
CA GLU A 268 8.90 -15.20 3.23
C GLU A 268 7.77 -15.64 2.31
N GLN A 269 6.54 -15.13 2.54
CA GLN A 269 5.37 -15.40 1.71
C GLN A 269 4.39 -14.23 1.69
N GLY A 270 3.80 -13.96 0.53
CA GLY A 270 2.88 -12.84 0.31
C GLY A 270 3.60 -11.50 0.21
N GLY A 271 2.89 -10.41 0.49
CA GLY A 271 3.49 -9.06 0.56
C GLY A 271 3.92 -8.46 -0.78
N ALA A 272 3.55 -9.05 -1.93
CA ALA A 272 3.80 -8.45 -3.25
C ALA A 272 3.15 -7.05 -3.37
N THR A 273 3.77 -6.17 -4.15
CA THR A 273 3.11 -4.95 -4.64
C THR A 273 2.55 -5.26 -6.01
N VAL A 274 1.24 -5.17 -6.18
CA VAL A 274 0.55 -5.63 -7.40
C VAL A 274 -0.14 -4.48 -8.09
N PHE A 275 -0.21 -4.54 -9.41
CA PHE A 275 -0.89 -3.59 -10.28
C PHE A 275 -2.02 -4.32 -11.03
N PRO A 276 -3.24 -4.37 -10.48
CA PRO A 276 -4.32 -5.22 -11.00
C PRO A 276 -4.73 -4.93 -12.44
N VAL A 277 -4.64 -3.66 -12.87
CA VAL A 277 -5.07 -3.25 -14.21
C VAL A 277 -4.16 -3.84 -15.28
N ILE A 278 -2.83 -3.85 -15.03
CA ILE A 278 -1.80 -4.32 -15.96
C ILE A 278 -1.31 -5.75 -15.65
N GLY A 279 -1.89 -6.42 -14.65
CA GLY A 279 -1.55 -7.81 -14.33
C GLY A 279 -0.11 -8.03 -13.86
N THR A 280 0.51 -7.02 -13.22
CA THR A 280 1.92 -7.10 -12.79
C THR A 280 2.05 -7.28 -11.28
N ALA A 281 2.98 -8.12 -10.83
CA ALA A 281 3.30 -8.32 -9.43
C ALA A 281 4.81 -8.12 -9.18
N LEU A 282 5.14 -7.26 -8.22
CA LEU A 282 6.51 -7.01 -7.77
C LEU A 282 6.70 -7.66 -6.40
N TRP A 283 7.53 -8.69 -6.35
CA TRP A 283 7.84 -9.39 -5.11
C TRP A 283 8.93 -8.65 -4.32
N PRO A 284 8.72 -8.43 -3.01
CA PRO A 284 9.65 -7.66 -2.20
C PRO A 284 11.00 -8.37 -2.08
N LYS A 285 12.06 -7.65 -2.41
CA LYS A 285 13.45 -8.10 -2.24
C LYS A 285 14.20 -7.01 -1.50
N LYS A 286 14.84 -7.34 -0.38
CA LYS A 286 15.53 -6.35 0.45
C LYS A 286 16.60 -5.60 -0.36
N GLY A 287 16.62 -4.27 -0.22
CA GLY A 287 17.59 -3.39 -0.86
C GLY A 287 17.22 -2.94 -2.27
N THR A 288 16.09 -3.40 -2.83
CA THR A 288 15.58 -2.93 -4.13
C THR A 288 14.55 -1.80 -3.95
N ALA A 289 14.25 -1.09 -5.03
CA ALA A 289 13.17 -0.12 -5.07
C ALA A 289 12.34 -0.25 -6.35
N ALA A 290 11.02 -0.19 -6.22
CA ALA A 290 10.13 -0.03 -7.37
C ALA A 290 9.94 1.46 -7.67
N PHE A 291 9.85 1.81 -8.95
CA PHE A 291 9.63 3.18 -9.42
C PHE A 291 8.64 3.19 -10.58
N TRP A 292 7.65 4.09 -10.50
CA TRP A 292 6.71 4.37 -11.57
C TRP A 292 6.28 5.84 -11.55
N TYR A 293 5.83 6.33 -12.71
CA TYR A 293 5.15 7.61 -12.80
C TYR A 293 3.67 7.43 -12.52
N ASN A 294 3.11 8.27 -11.66
CA ASN A 294 1.68 8.30 -11.31
C ASN A 294 0.86 9.11 -12.33
N LEU A 295 1.49 10.10 -12.96
CA LEU A 295 0.84 11.02 -13.89
C LEU A 295 1.49 10.89 -15.27
N PHE A 296 0.71 11.10 -16.32
CA PHE A 296 1.22 11.35 -17.66
C PHE A 296 2.01 12.67 -17.71
N PRO A 297 2.81 12.93 -18.77
CA PRO A 297 3.44 14.23 -18.97
C PRO A 297 2.45 15.40 -19.06
N SER A 298 1.17 15.15 -19.40
CA SER A 298 0.11 16.15 -19.37
C SER A 298 -0.31 16.57 -17.96
N GLY A 299 0.09 15.83 -16.92
CA GLY A 299 -0.38 15.98 -15.54
C GLY A 299 -1.65 15.19 -15.22
N ASP A 300 -2.25 14.51 -16.20
CA ASP A 300 -3.39 13.61 -15.96
C ASP A 300 -2.97 12.35 -15.22
N GLY A 301 -3.82 11.83 -14.34
CA GLY A 301 -3.55 10.62 -13.58
C GLY A 301 -3.58 9.37 -14.45
N ASP A 302 -2.59 8.49 -14.31
CA ASP A 302 -2.51 7.24 -15.07
C ASP A 302 -3.25 6.10 -14.35
N ARG A 303 -4.38 5.69 -14.93
CA ARG A 303 -5.24 4.61 -14.39
C ARG A 303 -4.52 3.27 -14.27
N LEU A 304 -3.53 3.03 -15.11
CA LEU A 304 -2.80 1.78 -15.14
C LEU A 304 -1.88 1.61 -13.92
N THR A 305 -1.63 2.70 -13.18
CA THR A 305 -0.80 2.71 -11.97
C THR A 305 -1.56 2.34 -10.71
N ARG A 306 -2.85 1.98 -10.82
CA ARG A 306 -3.63 1.47 -9.68
C ARG A 306 -2.91 0.27 -9.09
N HIS A 307 -2.57 0.35 -7.81
CA HIS A 307 -1.73 -0.64 -7.17
C HIS A 307 -2.15 -0.94 -5.74
N ALA A 308 -1.70 -2.08 -5.23
CA ALA A 308 -2.05 -2.61 -3.92
C ALA A 308 -0.85 -3.32 -3.28
N ALA A 309 -0.91 -3.52 -1.96
CA ALA A 309 0.00 -4.40 -1.25
C ALA A 309 -0.75 -5.67 -0.84
N CYS A 310 -0.33 -6.82 -1.37
CA CYS A 310 -0.88 -8.12 -1.01
C CYS A 310 -0.66 -8.43 0.48
N PRO A 311 -1.54 -9.25 1.09
CA PRO A 311 -1.37 -9.69 2.47
C PRO A 311 -0.02 -10.38 2.69
N VAL A 312 0.65 -10.04 3.77
CA VAL A 312 1.82 -10.79 4.24
C VAL A 312 1.33 -12.09 4.89
N LEU A 313 1.73 -13.23 4.33
CA LEU A 313 1.33 -14.55 4.82
C LEU A 313 2.33 -15.11 5.83
N ALA A 314 3.62 -14.84 5.61
CA ALA A 314 4.71 -15.20 6.51
C ALA A 314 5.81 -14.14 6.50
N GLY A 315 6.43 -13.90 7.66
CA GLY A 315 7.43 -12.85 7.88
C GLY A 315 6.82 -11.47 8.15
N SER A 316 7.56 -10.41 7.80
CA SER A 316 7.12 -9.02 7.95
C SER A 316 7.67 -8.17 6.82
N LYS A 317 6.79 -7.37 6.20
CA LYS A 317 7.15 -6.46 5.10
C LYS A 317 7.46 -5.09 5.66
N TRP A 318 8.70 -4.64 5.47
CA TRP A 318 9.11 -3.27 5.70
C TRP A 318 9.35 -2.60 4.37
N VAL A 319 8.71 -1.47 4.16
CA VAL A 319 8.89 -0.65 2.97
C VAL A 319 9.05 0.81 3.33
N SER A 320 9.57 1.58 2.39
CA SER A 320 9.58 3.03 2.49
C SER A 320 9.13 3.68 1.19
N ASN A 321 8.19 4.62 1.29
CA ASN A 321 7.70 5.40 0.16
C ASN A 321 8.37 6.77 0.13
N LYS A 322 8.73 7.21 -1.08
CA LYS A 322 9.08 8.58 -1.40
C LYS A 322 8.18 9.03 -2.54
N TRP A 323 7.31 10.01 -2.26
CA TRP A 323 6.44 10.61 -3.26
C TRP A 323 7.05 11.90 -3.79
N ILE A 324 7.18 11.99 -5.11
CA ILE A 324 7.76 13.14 -5.81
C ILE A 324 6.61 13.96 -6.38
N HIS A 325 6.67 15.27 -6.22
CA HIS A 325 5.64 16.20 -6.69
C HIS A 325 5.98 16.80 -8.05
N GLU A 326 4.96 17.29 -8.75
CA GLU A 326 5.09 17.89 -10.09
C GLU A 326 5.88 19.21 -10.12
N ARG A 327 5.80 20.04 -9.06
CA ARG A 327 6.53 21.30 -9.03
C ARG A 327 8.03 21.07 -8.84
N GLY A 328 8.84 21.82 -9.58
CA GLY A 328 10.29 21.63 -9.64
C GLY A 328 10.73 20.62 -10.69
N GLN A 329 9.80 20.05 -11.47
CA GLN A 329 10.10 19.12 -12.56
C GLN A 329 9.98 19.77 -13.95
N GLU A 330 9.69 21.07 -14.04
CA GLU A 330 9.29 21.75 -15.28
C GLU A 330 10.32 21.60 -16.41
N PHE A 331 11.60 21.55 -16.06
CA PHE A 331 12.71 21.38 -16.99
C PHE A 331 13.25 19.94 -17.07
N LEU A 332 12.90 19.08 -16.11
CA LEU A 332 13.36 17.69 -16.02
C LEU A 332 12.37 16.74 -16.72
N ARG A 333 11.09 17.08 -16.70
CA ARG A 333 9.99 16.29 -17.28
C ARG A 333 8.99 17.22 -17.99
N PRO A 334 9.33 17.72 -19.19
CA PRO A 334 8.48 18.63 -19.93
C PRO A 334 7.16 17.95 -20.35
N CYS A 335 6.07 18.72 -20.38
CA CYS A 335 4.79 18.25 -20.86
C CYS A 335 4.84 17.90 -22.36
N THR A 336 4.10 16.88 -22.76
CA THR A 336 3.91 16.53 -24.18
C THR A 336 2.79 17.37 -24.80
N LEU A 337 2.85 17.55 -26.12
CA LEU A 337 1.79 18.25 -26.87
C LEU A 337 0.52 17.41 -27.03
N GLU A 338 0.67 16.09 -26.98
CA GLU A 338 -0.42 15.13 -27.07
C GLU A 338 -0.86 14.72 -25.67
N ARG A 339 -2.19 14.73 -25.47
CA ARG A 339 -2.83 14.25 -24.25
C ARG A 339 -3.05 12.74 -24.35
N PRO A 340 -2.85 11.97 -23.25
CA PRO A 340 -3.21 10.55 -23.21
C PRO A 340 -4.70 10.31 -23.53
N PRO A 341 -5.06 9.13 -24.06
CA PRO A 341 -6.45 8.71 -24.26
C PRO A 341 -7.29 8.80 -22.97
N ASP A 342 -8.54 9.24 -23.10
CA ASP A 342 -9.43 9.45 -21.94
C ASP A 342 -9.69 8.16 -21.13
N ASP A 343 -9.70 7.00 -21.78
CA ASP A 343 -9.88 5.69 -21.14
C ASP A 343 -8.72 5.29 -20.23
N LEU A 344 -7.54 5.90 -20.42
CA LEU A 344 -6.34 5.70 -19.59
C LEU A 344 -6.20 6.74 -18.48
N THR A 345 -7.02 7.79 -18.46
CA THR A 345 -6.90 8.90 -17.50
C THR A 345 -8.01 8.93 -16.44
N ILE A 346 -7.66 9.39 -15.23
CA ILE A 346 -8.59 9.75 -14.16
C ILE A 346 -8.47 11.22 -13.79
#